data_AF-A0A8T6WP87-F1
#
_entry.id   AF-A0A8T6WP87-F1
#
_cell.length_a   1.000
_cell.length_b   1.000
_cell.length_c   1.000
_cell.angle_alpha   90.00
_cell.angle_beta   90.00
_cell.angle_gamma   90.00
#
_symmetry.space_group_name_H-M   'P 1'
#
loop_
_entity.id
_entity.type
_entity.pdbx_description
1 polymer ?
#
loop_
_entity_poly.entity_id
_entity_poly.type
_entity_poly.pdbx_seq_one_letter_code
_entity_poly.pdbx_strand_id
1 'polypeptide(L)'
;MALAVDRELLKAFEEKLDPSKPEESPIPAKVLGYGEISTIFEIIHESQRDIAYKRMPLFDDMQQVERYKDTYYKYDELLREIDIEIPEYGATDVITDDGRIVLYLYQRKLPSDSVANKIIHAVPDDEVMMLVSKVLRELNKVWEFNRDNKPEIEVAIDGQISNWAIKEFNPEKLVIDEDVNLLYFDTSTPLMRENGVEMLDAELFLKPTPPIMRWVLKKFYLQDILDRYYDFRKVVVDLIANFFKEGRSDLIPKLVELANEFFSVEAVIPDITPTNYEEIKKYYKEDASIWSLYLNLRKIHRFIRTKILRKYYEFVLPGKIER
;
A
#
# COMPACT_ATOMS: atom_id res chain seq x y z
N MET A 1 -16.64 9.27 12.57
CA MET A 1 -17.83 8.39 12.64
C MET A 1 -17.56 7.20 11.72
N ALA A 2 -17.93 5.97 12.09
CA ALA A 2 -17.71 4.83 11.20
C ALA A 2 -18.41 5.06 9.85
N LEU A 3 -17.72 4.76 8.74
CA LEU A 3 -18.25 4.88 7.40
C LEU A 3 -19.39 3.88 7.21
N ALA A 4 -20.55 4.34 6.73
CA ALA A 4 -21.69 3.47 6.48
C ALA A 4 -21.48 2.69 5.18
N VAL A 5 -21.23 1.38 5.28
CA VAL A 5 -21.00 0.51 4.12
C VAL A 5 -22.26 -0.30 3.80
N ASP A 6 -22.63 -0.30 2.52
CA ASP A 6 -23.73 -1.09 1.96
C ASP A 6 -23.21 -2.45 1.48
N ARG A 7 -23.33 -3.47 2.35
CA ARG A 7 -22.87 -4.84 2.04
C ARG A 7 -23.65 -5.51 0.92
N GLU A 8 -24.94 -5.21 0.78
CA GLU A 8 -25.77 -5.81 -0.27
C GLU A 8 -25.36 -5.26 -1.65
N LEU A 9 -25.05 -3.97 -1.73
CA LEU A 9 -24.49 -3.37 -2.94
C LEU A 9 -23.13 -3.98 -3.30
N LEU A 10 -22.23 -4.17 -2.33
CA LEU A 10 -20.93 -4.82 -2.57
C LEU A 10 -21.09 -6.27 -3.03
N LYS A 11 -22.02 -7.03 -2.43
CA LYS A 11 -22.33 -8.40 -2.87
C LYS A 11 -22.84 -8.39 -4.31
N ALA A 12 -23.83 -7.54 -4.62
CA ALA A 12 -24.37 -7.44 -5.96
C ALA A 12 -23.30 -7.03 -7.00
N PHE A 13 -22.32 -6.21 -6.61
CA PHE A 13 -21.17 -5.86 -7.44
C PHE A 13 -20.29 -7.09 -7.72
N GLU A 14 -19.95 -7.88 -6.68
CA GLU A 14 -19.16 -9.12 -6.83
C GLU A 14 -19.83 -10.22 -7.67
N GLU A 15 -21.16 -10.29 -7.66
CA GLU A 15 -21.91 -11.25 -8.49
C GLU A 15 -21.73 -11.00 -9.99
N LYS A 16 -21.53 -9.73 -10.37
CA LYS A 16 -21.52 -9.32 -11.78
C LYS A 16 -20.19 -8.77 -12.25
N LEU A 17 -19.20 -8.66 -11.36
CA LEU A 17 -17.87 -8.16 -11.68
C LEU A 17 -17.17 -9.08 -12.70
N ASP A 18 -16.70 -8.49 -13.79
CA ASP A 18 -15.68 -9.08 -14.66
C ASP A 18 -14.31 -8.46 -14.30
N PRO A 19 -13.40 -9.19 -13.64
CA PRO A 19 -12.09 -8.65 -13.26
C PRO A 19 -11.19 -8.25 -14.45
N SER A 20 -11.53 -8.65 -15.68
CA SER A 20 -10.83 -8.20 -16.88
C SER A 20 -11.29 -6.82 -17.37
N LYS A 21 -12.50 -6.40 -16.97
CA LYS A 21 -13.18 -5.16 -17.34
C LYS A 21 -13.96 -4.60 -16.14
N PRO A 22 -13.26 -4.28 -15.03
CA PRO A 22 -13.92 -4.03 -13.76
C PRO A 22 -14.83 -2.78 -13.74
N GLU A 23 -14.56 -1.80 -14.62
CA GLU A 23 -15.38 -0.58 -14.75
C GLU A 23 -16.58 -0.77 -15.71
N GLU A 24 -16.67 -1.90 -16.43
CA GLU A 24 -17.84 -2.26 -17.25
C GLU A 24 -18.89 -3.07 -16.43
N SER A 25 -18.72 -3.15 -15.11
CA SER A 25 -19.65 -3.84 -14.21
C SER A 25 -21.03 -3.19 -14.25
N PRO A 26 -22.14 -3.97 -14.19
CA PRO A 26 -23.49 -3.43 -14.11
C PRO A 26 -23.73 -2.52 -12.90
N ILE A 27 -22.97 -2.70 -11.82
CA ILE A 27 -22.89 -1.71 -10.74
C ILE A 27 -21.70 -0.81 -11.06
N PRO A 28 -21.94 0.47 -11.41
CA PRO A 28 -20.88 1.35 -11.85
C PRO A 28 -19.82 1.55 -10.77
N ALA A 29 -18.57 1.35 -11.15
CA ALA A 29 -17.42 1.53 -10.28
C ALA A 29 -16.27 2.15 -11.07
N LYS A 30 -15.40 2.89 -10.38
CA LYS A 30 -14.17 3.43 -10.92
C LYS A 30 -12.99 2.81 -10.20
N VAL A 31 -11.98 2.36 -10.94
CA VAL A 31 -10.71 1.95 -10.35
C VAL A 31 -9.93 3.21 -9.98
N LEU A 32 -9.63 3.35 -8.69
CA LEU A 32 -8.82 4.46 -8.17
C LEU A 32 -7.33 4.12 -8.20
N GLY A 33 -6.99 2.84 -8.05
CA GLY A 33 -5.61 2.38 -8.03
C GLY A 33 -5.49 0.86 -8.06
N TYR A 34 -4.29 0.38 -8.33
CA TYR A 34 -3.95 -1.04 -8.34
C TYR A 34 -2.92 -1.32 -7.28
N GLY A 35 -3.20 -2.30 -6.42
CA GLY A 35 -2.19 -2.95 -5.61
C GLY A 35 -1.64 -4.19 -6.31
N GLU A 36 -0.64 -4.78 -5.69
CA GLU A 36 0.01 -6.02 -6.11
C GLU A 36 -0.98 -7.18 -6.05
N ILE A 37 -1.86 -7.17 -5.05
CA ILE A 37 -2.82 -8.26 -4.78
C ILE A 37 -4.26 -7.79 -4.59
N SER A 38 -4.48 -6.48 -4.70
CA SER A 38 -5.76 -5.82 -4.44
C SER A 38 -6.05 -4.77 -5.50
N THR A 39 -7.27 -4.24 -5.50
CA THR A 39 -7.68 -3.17 -6.41
C THR A 39 -8.55 -2.20 -5.65
N ILE A 40 -8.27 -0.92 -5.80
CA ILE A 40 -8.99 0.14 -5.11
C ILE A 40 -10.13 0.62 -6.00
N PHE A 41 -11.34 0.61 -5.47
CA PHE A 41 -12.56 1.02 -6.15
C PHE A 41 -13.22 2.20 -5.46
N GLU A 42 -13.81 3.07 -6.26
CA GLU A 42 -14.97 3.86 -5.88
C GLU A 42 -16.21 3.17 -6.44
N ILE A 43 -17.18 2.85 -5.57
CA ILE A 43 -18.50 2.43 -6.02
C ILE A 43 -19.32 3.70 -6.29
N ILE A 44 -19.75 3.89 -7.54
CA ILE A 44 -20.46 5.09 -7.96
C ILE A 44 -21.93 4.96 -7.53
N HIS A 45 -22.15 5.20 -6.25
CA HIS A 45 -23.46 5.19 -5.60
C HIS A 45 -23.52 6.31 -4.56
N GLU A 46 -24.66 7.00 -4.45
CA GLU A 46 -24.78 8.20 -3.60
C GLU A 46 -24.38 7.92 -2.15
N SER A 47 -24.80 6.78 -1.60
CA SER A 47 -24.47 6.39 -0.22
C SER A 47 -23.02 5.97 -0.01
N GLN A 48 -22.23 5.71 -1.07
CA GLN A 48 -20.87 5.16 -0.97
C GLN A 48 -19.79 6.07 -1.60
N ARG A 49 -20.18 7.23 -2.17
CA ARG A 49 -19.30 8.12 -2.94
C ARG A 49 -18.04 8.60 -2.20
N ASP A 50 -18.11 8.66 -0.86
CA ASP A 50 -17.03 9.17 -0.02
C ASP A 50 -16.14 8.04 0.54
N ILE A 51 -16.25 6.83 -0.01
CA ILE A 51 -15.53 5.64 0.46
C ILE A 51 -14.67 5.07 -0.67
N ALA A 52 -13.41 4.78 -0.36
CA ALA A 52 -12.51 4.00 -1.21
C ALA A 52 -12.45 2.56 -0.68
N TYR A 53 -12.62 1.59 -1.57
CA TYR A 53 -12.69 0.16 -1.25
C TYR A 53 -11.49 -0.57 -1.82
N LYS A 54 -10.61 -1.09 -0.98
CA LYS A 54 -9.54 -2.01 -1.37
C LYS A 54 -10.08 -3.44 -1.36
N ARG A 55 -10.35 -3.96 -2.55
CA ARG A 55 -10.89 -5.30 -2.79
C ARG A 55 -9.80 -6.37 -2.70
N MET A 56 -9.99 -7.38 -1.86
CA MET A 56 -9.02 -8.45 -1.56
C MET A 56 -9.67 -9.85 -1.68
N PRO A 57 -9.62 -10.48 -2.87
CA PRO A 57 -10.22 -11.80 -3.10
C PRO A 57 -9.20 -12.93 -2.84
N LEU A 58 -8.63 -12.98 -1.63
CA LEU A 58 -7.46 -13.81 -1.33
C LEU A 58 -7.77 -15.10 -0.55
N PHE A 59 -8.98 -15.16 0.02
CA PHE A 59 -9.32 -16.04 1.13
C PHE A 59 -10.03 -17.30 0.65
N ASP A 60 -9.62 -18.45 1.18
CA ASP A 60 -10.27 -19.75 0.92
C ASP A 60 -11.42 -20.01 1.89
N ASP A 61 -11.37 -19.40 3.09
CA ASP A 61 -12.38 -19.56 4.14
C ASP A 61 -12.54 -18.29 4.99
N MET A 62 -13.65 -18.23 5.73
CA MET A 62 -13.96 -17.10 6.62
C MET A 62 -13.02 -16.99 7.81
N GLN A 63 -12.34 -18.08 8.21
CA GLN A 63 -11.39 -18.01 9.33
C GLN A 63 -10.16 -17.20 8.94
N GLN A 64 -9.69 -17.32 7.69
CA GLN A 64 -8.64 -16.46 7.16
C GLN A 64 -9.08 -14.99 7.08
N VAL A 65 -10.34 -14.73 6.71
CA VAL A 65 -10.90 -13.36 6.68
C VAL A 65 -10.90 -12.74 8.06
N GLU A 66 -11.44 -13.43 9.07
CA GLU A 66 -11.51 -12.88 10.43
C GLU A 66 -10.12 -12.65 11.01
N ARG A 67 -9.17 -13.58 10.84
CA ARG A 67 -7.78 -13.36 11.25
C ARG A 67 -7.17 -12.12 10.59
N TYR A 68 -7.42 -11.91 9.30
CA TYR A 68 -6.90 -10.75 8.59
C TYR A 68 -7.51 -9.45 9.12
N LYS A 69 -8.82 -9.43 9.38
CA LYS A 69 -9.49 -8.27 9.99
C LYS A 69 -8.92 -7.96 11.37
N ASP A 70 -8.70 -8.99 12.20
CA ASP A 70 -8.13 -8.82 13.54
C ASP A 70 -6.72 -8.20 13.46
N THR A 71 -5.87 -8.71 12.58
CA THR A 71 -4.53 -8.15 12.33
C THR A 71 -4.59 -6.72 11.77
N TYR A 72 -5.51 -6.46 10.84
CA TYR A 72 -5.73 -5.14 10.25
C TYR A 72 -6.15 -4.10 11.29
N TYR A 73 -7.19 -4.39 12.08
CA TYR A 73 -7.64 -3.48 13.14
C TYR A 73 -6.56 -3.22 14.19
N LYS A 74 -5.85 -4.27 14.61
CA LYS A 74 -4.74 -4.13 15.57
C LYS A 74 -3.61 -3.27 15.01
N TYR A 75 -3.26 -3.45 13.74
CA TYR A 75 -2.23 -2.64 13.07
C TYR A 75 -2.64 -1.16 12.99
N ASP A 76 -3.87 -0.87 12.57
CA ASP A 76 -4.38 0.51 12.51
C ASP A 76 -4.48 1.18 13.90
N GLU A 77 -4.83 0.41 14.93
CA GLU A 77 -4.80 0.90 16.32
C GLU A 77 -3.37 1.24 16.78
N LEU A 78 -2.39 0.39 16.45
CA LEU A 78 -0.99 0.66 16.75
C LEU A 78 -0.45 1.87 15.97
N LEU A 79 -0.80 2.03 14.69
CA LEU A 79 -0.42 3.24 13.94
C LEU A 79 -0.92 4.51 14.64
N ARG A 80 -2.14 4.48 15.17
CA ARG A 80 -2.69 5.62 15.93
C ARG A 80 -2.01 5.81 17.29
N GLU A 81 -1.60 4.74 17.96
CA GLU A 81 -0.79 4.81 19.20
C GLU A 81 0.58 5.45 18.94
N ILE A 82 1.17 5.18 17.78
CA ILE A 82 2.44 5.77 17.29
C ILE A 82 2.26 7.23 16.85
N ASP A 83 1.04 7.77 16.90
CA ASP A 83 0.70 9.11 16.41
C ASP A 83 0.89 9.25 14.88
N ILE A 84 0.66 8.15 14.14
CA ILE A 84 0.46 8.18 12.70
C ILE A 84 -1.03 8.43 12.42
N GLU A 85 -1.32 9.57 11.81
CA GLU A 85 -2.68 9.88 11.41
C GLU A 85 -3.12 9.07 10.19
N ILE A 86 -4.28 8.42 10.29
CA ILE A 86 -4.90 7.63 9.23
C ILE A 86 -6.36 8.06 9.00
N PRO A 87 -6.90 7.96 7.78
CA PRO A 87 -8.30 8.28 7.51
C PRO A 87 -9.26 7.35 8.27
N GLU A 88 -10.54 7.73 8.37
CA GLU A 88 -11.58 6.80 8.85
C GLU A 88 -11.53 5.51 8.04
N TYR A 89 -11.50 4.36 8.71
CA TYR A 89 -11.23 3.07 8.11
C TYR A 89 -12.16 1.98 8.65
N GLY A 90 -12.14 0.82 8.01
CA GLY A 90 -12.78 -0.39 8.49
C GLY A 90 -12.72 -1.52 7.48
N ALA A 91 -13.30 -2.66 7.85
CA ALA A 91 -13.32 -3.85 7.02
C ALA A 91 -14.72 -4.47 6.96
N THR A 92 -15.08 -4.99 5.79
CA THR A 92 -16.29 -5.79 5.59
C THR A 92 -16.02 -6.89 4.58
N ASP A 93 -16.72 -8.01 4.68
CA ASP A 93 -16.64 -9.11 3.73
C ASP A 93 -17.96 -9.30 3.01
N VAL A 94 -17.89 -9.95 1.85
CA VAL A 94 -19.04 -10.48 1.12
C VAL A 94 -18.75 -11.90 0.67
N ILE A 95 -19.80 -12.72 0.66
CA ILE A 95 -19.78 -14.08 0.10
C ILE A 95 -20.77 -14.09 -1.05
N THR A 96 -20.30 -14.44 -2.24
CA THR A 96 -21.15 -14.56 -3.42
C THR A 96 -21.94 -15.87 -3.39
N ASP A 97 -23.00 -15.95 -4.20
CA ASP A 97 -23.86 -17.13 -4.30
C ASP A 97 -23.10 -18.37 -4.81
N ASP A 98 -22.02 -18.17 -5.58
CA ASP A 98 -21.09 -19.23 -6.01
C ASP A 98 -19.97 -19.52 -4.99
N GLY A 99 -20.01 -18.90 -3.80
CA GLY A 99 -19.15 -19.19 -2.66
C GLY A 99 -17.79 -18.49 -2.67
N ARG A 100 -17.55 -17.50 -3.54
CA ARG A 100 -16.32 -16.69 -3.49
C ARG A 100 -16.37 -15.76 -2.28
N ILE A 101 -15.26 -15.66 -1.58
CA ILE A 101 -15.11 -14.80 -0.40
C ILE A 101 -14.27 -13.59 -0.80
N VAL A 102 -14.78 -12.39 -0.55
CA VAL A 102 -14.07 -11.14 -0.85
C VAL A 102 -14.08 -10.25 0.37
N LEU A 103 -12.88 -9.93 0.87
CA LEU A 103 -12.69 -8.91 1.90
C LEU A 103 -12.53 -7.55 1.24
N TYR A 104 -13.24 -6.58 1.78
CA TYR A 104 -13.13 -5.17 1.47
C TYR A 104 -12.58 -4.45 2.68
N LEU A 105 -11.35 -3.93 2.56
CA LEU A 105 -10.90 -2.87 3.45
C LEU A 105 -11.38 -1.56 2.87
N TYR A 106 -11.98 -0.71 3.68
CA TYR A 106 -12.55 0.55 3.24
C TYR A 106 -12.03 1.70 4.07
N GLN A 107 -11.97 2.87 3.45
CA GLN A 107 -11.55 4.09 4.11
C GLN A 107 -12.23 5.31 3.52
N ARG A 108 -12.14 6.45 4.20
CA ARG A 108 -12.57 7.74 3.69
C ARG A 108 -11.80 8.02 2.40
N LYS A 109 -12.53 8.26 1.31
CA LYS A 109 -11.93 8.65 0.04
C LYS A 109 -11.30 10.03 0.19
N LEU A 110 -10.01 10.12 -0.10
CA LEU A 110 -9.28 11.38 -0.07
C LEU A 110 -9.36 12.08 -1.44
N PRO A 111 -9.31 13.42 -1.50
CA PRO A 111 -9.17 14.14 -2.75
C PRO A 111 -7.93 13.65 -3.50
N SER A 112 -8.06 13.31 -4.79
CA SER A 112 -6.92 12.75 -5.55
C SER A 112 -5.73 13.69 -5.58
N ASP A 113 -5.97 15.00 -5.60
CA ASP A 113 -4.91 16.02 -5.66
C ASP A 113 -4.24 16.24 -4.30
N SER A 114 -4.78 15.68 -3.20
CA SER A 114 -4.14 15.72 -1.89
C SER A 114 -3.02 14.69 -1.72
N VAL A 115 -2.95 13.68 -2.58
CA VAL A 115 -1.98 12.58 -2.49
C VAL A 115 -0.59 13.11 -2.86
N ALA A 116 0.41 12.82 -2.04
CA ALA A 116 1.72 13.43 -2.13
C ALA A 116 2.42 13.15 -3.48
N ASN A 117 2.17 12.01 -4.13
CA ASN A 117 2.68 11.78 -5.49
C ASN A 117 2.10 12.74 -6.55
N LYS A 118 0.95 13.37 -6.32
CA LYS A 118 0.45 14.49 -7.14
C LYS A 118 1.06 15.81 -6.69
N ILE A 119 1.18 16.03 -5.39
CA ILE A 119 1.74 17.25 -4.81
C ILE A 119 3.17 17.49 -5.30
N ILE A 120 4.00 16.45 -5.39
CA ILE A 120 5.40 16.61 -5.85
C ILE A 120 5.52 17.14 -7.29
N HIS A 121 4.44 17.22 -8.07
CA HIS A 121 4.43 17.86 -9.39
C HIS A 121 3.78 19.24 -9.41
N ALA A 122 3.08 19.61 -8.33
CA ALA A 122 2.28 20.82 -8.24
C ALA A 122 2.99 21.95 -7.47
N VAL A 123 4.02 21.64 -6.69
CA VAL A 123 4.74 22.58 -5.82
C VAL A 123 6.22 22.74 -6.22
N PRO A 124 6.88 23.85 -5.83
CA PRO A 124 8.32 24.03 -6.03
C PRO A 124 9.17 22.96 -5.34
N ASP A 125 10.39 22.75 -5.83
CA ASP A 125 11.31 21.73 -5.30
C ASP A 125 11.55 21.84 -3.78
N ASP A 126 11.66 23.06 -3.25
CA ASP A 126 11.90 23.29 -1.82
C ASP A 126 10.70 22.82 -0.96
N GLU A 127 9.48 22.98 -1.47
CA GLU A 127 8.26 22.46 -0.84
C GLU A 127 8.19 20.92 -0.94
N VAL A 128 8.72 20.33 -2.01
CA VAL A 128 8.88 18.86 -2.10
C VAL A 128 9.87 18.34 -1.07
N MET A 129 11.00 19.04 -0.87
CA MET A 129 11.98 18.65 0.17
C MET A 129 11.35 18.71 1.56
N MET A 130 10.54 19.74 1.83
CA MET A 130 9.82 19.87 3.10
C MET A 130 8.80 18.74 3.29
N LEU A 131 8.03 18.42 2.25
CA LEU A 131 7.09 17.29 2.29
C LEU A 131 7.80 15.97 2.61
N VAL A 132 8.94 15.68 1.97
CA VAL A 132 9.71 14.46 2.23
C VAL A 132 10.31 14.48 3.64
N SER A 133 10.82 15.62 4.12
CA SER A 133 11.28 15.75 5.50
C SER A 133 10.18 15.40 6.51
N LYS A 134 8.94 15.85 6.27
CA LYS A 134 7.80 15.49 7.12
C LYS A 134 7.48 14.00 7.06
N VAL A 135 7.53 13.38 5.88
CA VAL A 135 7.41 11.91 5.76
C VAL A 135 8.51 11.19 6.55
N LEU A 136 9.77 11.64 6.48
CA LEU A 136 10.87 11.03 7.25
C LEU A 136 10.62 11.11 8.77
N ARG A 137 10.06 12.22 9.26
CA ARG A 137 9.67 12.37 10.67
C ARG A 137 8.54 11.43 11.06
N GLU A 138 7.52 11.26 10.22
CA GLU A 138 6.46 10.27 10.45
C GLU A 138 7.01 8.84 10.48
N LEU A 139 7.91 8.49 9.55
CA LEU A 139 8.60 7.20 9.57
C LEU A 139 9.39 7.02 10.88
N ASN A 140 10.11 8.04 11.33
CA ASN A 140 10.92 7.98 12.56
C ASN A 140 10.10 7.59 13.80
N LYS A 141 8.83 8.03 13.90
CA LYS A 141 7.92 7.64 15.00
C LYS A 141 7.75 6.12 15.10
N VAL A 142 7.66 5.43 13.95
CA VAL A 142 7.53 3.97 13.90
C VAL A 142 8.79 3.28 14.47
N TRP A 143 9.98 3.75 14.12
CA TRP A 143 11.21 3.18 14.67
C TRP A 143 11.46 3.58 16.12
N GLU A 144 10.95 4.72 16.57
CA GLU A 144 10.96 5.10 17.98
C GLU A 144 10.09 4.15 18.80
N PHE A 145 8.85 3.91 18.36
CA PHE A 145 7.98 2.92 18.98
C PHE A 145 8.64 1.54 19.03
N ASN A 146 9.23 1.09 17.91
CA ASN A 146 9.88 -0.21 17.84
C ASN A 146 11.09 -0.34 18.77
N ARG A 147 11.87 0.73 19.00
CA ARG A 147 13.00 0.72 19.94
C ARG A 147 12.54 0.32 21.34
N ASP A 148 11.36 0.79 21.73
CA ASP A 148 10.87 0.65 23.11
C ASP A 148 9.97 -0.58 23.32
N ASN A 149 9.44 -1.18 22.24
CA ASN A 149 8.49 -2.30 22.29
C ASN A 149 9.05 -3.64 21.77
N LYS A 150 10.23 -3.65 21.16
CA LYS A 150 10.85 -4.89 20.69
C LYS A 150 11.36 -5.76 21.85
N PRO A 151 11.26 -7.11 21.73
CA PRO A 151 10.76 -7.87 20.58
C PRO A 151 9.25 -8.14 20.62
N GLU A 152 8.54 -7.67 21.65
CA GLU A 152 7.15 -8.05 21.94
C GLU A 152 6.22 -7.62 20.80
N ILE A 153 6.36 -6.37 20.34
CA ILE A 153 5.67 -5.82 19.18
C ILE A 153 6.69 -5.07 18.31
N GLU A 154 6.59 -5.27 17.01
CA GLU A 154 7.30 -4.51 16.00
C GLU A 154 6.33 -4.15 14.86
N VAL A 155 6.33 -2.89 14.45
CA VAL A 155 5.48 -2.35 13.39
C VAL A 155 6.36 -1.86 12.25
N ALA A 156 5.93 -2.05 11.01
CA ALA A 156 6.56 -1.48 9.83
C ALA A 156 5.54 -0.75 8.98
N ILE A 157 6.01 0.08 8.06
CA ILE A 157 5.16 0.91 7.20
C ILE A 157 5.79 1.02 5.81
N ASP A 158 4.96 1.00 4.77
CA ASP A 158 5.42 1.31 3.42
C ASP A 158 5.54 2.84 3.26
N GLY A 159 6.78 3.32 3.28
CA GLY A 159 7.10 4.75 3.28
C GLY A 159 6.96 5.46 1.94
N GLN A 160 6.54 4.80 0.85
CA GLN A 160 6.44 5.44 -0.47
C GLN A 160 5.63 6.74 -0.47
N ILE A 161 6.06 7.73 -1.26
CA ILE A 161 5.42 9.04 -1.30
C ILE A 161 3.95 8.96 -1.75
N SER A 162 3.58 7.94 -2.54
CA SER A 162 2.19 7.71 -2.96
C SER A 162 1.25 7.24 -1.85
N ASN A 163 1.77 6.90 -0.66
CA ASN A 163 0.98 6.41 0.47
C ASN A 163 0.63 7.50 1.49
N TRP A 164 1.03 8.74 1.21
CA TRP A 164 0.81 9.92 2.06
C TRP A 164 -0.10 10.94 1.36
N ALA A 165 -0.92 11.64 2.13
CA ALA A 165 -1.76 12.73 1.64
C ALA A 165 -1.76 13.91 2.60
N ILE A 166 -2.00 15.11 2.08
CA ILE A 166 -2.16 16.32 2.90
C ILE A 166 -3.52 16.27 3.60
N LYS A 167 -3.51 16.34 4.93
CA LYS A 167 -4.72 16.48 5.75
C LYS A 167 -5.36 17.85 5.49
N GLU A 168 -6.69 17.89 5.43
CA GLU A 168 -7.46 19.13 5.21
C GLU A 168 -7.04 19.90 3.95
N PHE A 169 -6.69 19.14 2.89
CA PHE A 169 -6.23 19.69 1.62
C PHE A 169 -7.16 20.76 1.02
N ASN A 170 -6.59 21.90 0.68
CA ASN A 170 -7.25 22.98 -0.04
C ASN A 170 -6.48 23.31 -1.33
N PRO A 171 -7.03 23.03 -2.52
CA PRO A 171 -6.34 23.26 -3.79
C PRO A 171 -6.08 24.76 -4.08
N GLU A 172 -6.87 25.67 -3.50
CA GLU A 172 -6.69 27.12 -3.71
C GLU A 172 -5.57 27.72 -2.83
N LYS A 173 -5.10 26.96 -1.83
CA LYS A 173 -4.10 27.38 -0.84
C LYS A 173 -3.03 26.30 -0.63
N LEU A 174 -2.62 25.64 -1.71
CA LEU A 174 -1.58 24.62 -1.63
C LEU A 174 -0.23 25.27 -1.38
N VAL A 175 0.22 25.22 -0.13
CA VAL A 175 1.56 25.59 0.32
C VAL A 175 2.02 24.49 1.27
N ILE A 176 3.23 23.97 1.06
CA ILE A 176 3.87 23.03 1.99
C ILE A 176 4.74 23.81 2.96
N ASP A 177 4.27 23.91 4.20
CA ASP A 177 4.98 24.49 5.33
C ASP A 177 5.06 23.49 6.51
N GLU A 178 5.59 23.95 7.65
CA GLU A 178 5.74 23.12 8.83
C GLU A 178 4.41 22.75 9.51
N ASP A 179 3.32 23.44 9.21
CA ASP A 179 2.00 23.20 9.81
C ASP A 179 1.18 22.17 9.03
N VAL A 180 1.65 21.75 7.85
CA VAL A 180 1.01 20.69 7.06
C VAL A 180 1.05 19.37 7.81
N ASN A 181 -0.12 18.78 8.04
CA ASN A 181 -0.24 17.44 8.60
C ASN A 181 -0.44 16.41 7.48
N LEU A 182 0.12 15.22 7.66
CA LEU A 182 0.02 14.13 6.71
C LEU A 182 -0.95 13.06 7.20
N LEU A 183 -1.61 12.41 6.26
CA LEU A 183 -2.38 11.18 6.46
C LEU A 183 -1.63 10.04 5.76
N TYR A 184 -1.32 8.99 6.51
CA TYR A 184 -0.96 7.71 5.91
C TYR A 184 -2.22 6.93 5.57
N PHE A 185 -2.25 6.27 4.42
CA PHE A 185 -3.47 5.56 4.01
C PHE A 185 -3.27 4.21 3.35
N ASP A 186 -2.04 3.71 3.20
CA ASP A 186 -1.83 2.33 2.70
C ASP A 186 -1.77 1.30 3.83
N THR A 187 -2.84 1.19 4.62
CA THR A 187 -2.85 0.30 5.80
C THR A 187 -3.24 -1.15 5.50
N SER A 188 -3.49 -1.45 4.23
CA SER A 188 -4.03 -2.75 3.81
C SER A 188 -3.07 -3.92 3.91
N THR A 189 -1.77 -3.65 4.04
CA THR A 189 -0.75 -4.67 4.31
C THR A 189 -0.31 -4.43 5.75
N PRO A 190 -0.97 -5.05 6.75
CA PRO A 190 -0.65 -4.79 8.15
C PRO A 190 0.69 -5.44 8.50
N LEU A 191 1.76 -4.65 8.41
CA LEU A 191 3.13 -5.07 8.67
C LEU A 191 3.39 -4.99 10.18
N MET A 192 3.15 -6.11 10.85
CA MET A 192 3.37 -6.23 12.29
C MET A 192 3.94 -7.60 12.64
N ARG A 193 4.87 -7.59 13.61
CA ARG A 193 5.42 -8.79 14.24
C ARG A 193 5.11 -8.81 15.72
N GLU A 194 4.86 -10.00 16.22
CA GLU A 194 4.82 -10.29 17.65
C GLU A 194 5.91 -11.29 18.00
N ASN A 195 6.78 -10.94 18.94
CA ASN A 195 7.92 -11.79 19.31
C ASN A 195 8.78 -12.19 18.10
N GLY A 196 8.92 -11.28 17.13
CA GLY A 196 9.66 -11.51 15.87
C GLY A 196 8.94 -12.39 14.84
N VAL A 197 7.68 -12.79 15.07
CA VAL A 197 6.88 -13.59 14.12
C VAL A 197 5.91 -12.68 13.38
N GLU A 198 5.92 -12.75 12.04
CA GLU A 198 5.00 -12.00 11.19
C GLU A 198 3.54 -12.41 11.47
N MET A 199 2.70 -11.42 11.77
CA MET A 199 1.28 -11.66 12.08
C MET A 199 0.42 -11.80 10.82
N LEU A 200 0.89 -11.24 9.72
CA LEU A 200 0.27 -11.33 8.41
C LEU A 200 0.55 -12.70 7.77
N ASP A 201 -0.50 -13.35 7.25
CA ASP A 201 -0.34 -14.53 6.39
C ASP A 201 0.21 -14.11 5.02
N ALA A 202 1.54 -14.05 4.93
CA ALA A 202 2.29 -13.66 3.75
C ALA A 202 2.00 -14.54 2.52
N GLU A 203 1.50 -15.77 2.69
CA GLU A 203 1.20 -16.65 1.56
C GLU A 203 -0.01 -16.16 0.75
N LEU A 204 -0.89 -15.35 1.35
CA LEU A 204 -2.00 -14.71 0.66
C LEU A 204 -1.49 -13.86 -0.52
N PHE A 205 -0.31 -13.23 -0.39
CA PHE A 205 0.30 -12.43 -1.45
C PHE A 205 0.69 -13.26 -2.67
N LEU A 206 0.77 -14.59 -2.56
CA LEU A 206 1.14 -15.47 -3.65
C LEU A 206 -0.08 -16.04 -4.40
N LYS A 207 -1.30 -15.87 -3.86
CA LYS A 207 -2.56 -16.32 -4.48
C LYS A 207 -2.76 -15.87 -5.93
N PRO A 208 -2.39 -14.63 -6.32
CA PRO A 208 -2.53 -14.17 -7.69
C PRO A 208 -1.62 -14.88 -8.71
N THR A 209 -0.68 -15.72 -8.28
CA THR A 209 0.30 -16.43 -9.12
C THR A 209 -0.04 -17.93 -9.31
N PRO A 210 0.52 -18.60 -10.34
CA PRO A 210 0.25 -20.02 -10.59
C PRO A 210 0.70 -20.90 -9.40
N PRO A 211 -0.05 -21.94 -9.00
CA PRO A 211 0.24 -22.72 -7.79
C PRO A 211 1.68 -23.25 -7.68
N ILE A 212 2.26 -23.76 -8.78
CA ILE A 212 3.64 -24.28 -8.81
C ILE A 212 4.65 -23.19 -8.49
N MET A 213 4.40 -21.96 -8.95
CA MET A 213 5.29 -20.82 -8.72
C MET A 213 5.20 -20.27 -7.31
N ARG A 214 4.09 -20.51 -6.59
CA ARG A 214 3.93 -20.06 -5.19
C ARG A 214 5.02 -20.62 -4.30
N TRP A 215 5.36 -21.91 -4.43
CA TRP A 215 6.42 -22.52 -3.64
C TRP A 215 7.79 -21.87 -3.91
N VAL A 216 8.09 -21.58 -5.18
CA VAL A 216 9.34 -20.91 -5.58
C VAL A 216 9.40 -19.50 -4.99
N LEU A 217 8.33 -18.71 -5.16
CA LEU A 217 8.27 -17.34 -4.63
C LEU A 217 8.35 -17.31 -3.10
N LYS A 218 7.63 -18.22 -2.42
CA LYS A 218 7.68 -18.36 -0.97
C LYS A 218 9.11 -18.62 -0.47
N LYS A 219 9.83 -19.55 -1.12
CA LYS A 219 11.16 -19.97 -0.68
C LYS A 219 12.25 -18.93 -0.93
N PHE A 220 12.17 -18.18 -2.03
CA PHE A 220 13.27 -17.35 -2.50
C PHE A 220 13.03 -15.84 -2.42
N TYR A 221 11.80 -15.38 -2.21
CA TYR A 221 11.48 -13.95 -2.31
C TYR A 221 10.60 -13.41 -1.17
N LEU A 222 9.67 -14.21 -0.64
CA LEU A 222 8.60 -13.68 0.22
C LEU A 222 9.13 -13.04 1.51
N GLN A 223 9.98 -13.75 2.25
CA GLN A 223 10.54 -13.24 3.51
C GLN A 223 11.42 -12.02 3.26
N ASP A 224 12.33 -12.11 2.30
CA ASP A 224 13.25 -11.02 1.95
C ASP A 224 12.53 -9.76 1.46
N ILE A 225 11.31 -9.86 0.92
CA ILE A 225 10.49 -8.69 0.55
C ILE A 225 9.88 -8.07 1.80
N LEU A 226 9.30 -8.86 2.69
CA LEU A 226 8.65 -8.36 3.91
C LEU A 226 9.67 -7.76 4.88
N ASP A 227 10.83 -8.40 5.06
CA ASP A 227 11.89 -7.94 5.95
C ASP A 227 12.41 -6.54 5.60
N ARG A 228 12.27 -6.09 4.34
CA ARG A 228 12.71 -4.74 3.93
C ARG A 228 11.92 -3.64 4.61
N TYR A 229 10.64 -3.86 4.89
CA TYR A 229 9.80 -2.83 5.51
C TYR A 229 10.14 -2.59 6.98
N TYR A 230 10.80 -3.56 7.64
CA TYR A 230 11.24 -3.46 9.03
C TYR A 230 12.62 -2.80 9.18
N ASP A 231 13.30 -2.54 8.07
CA ASP A 231 14.62 -1.90 8.01
C ASP A 231 14.45 -0.42 7.64
N PHE A 232 14.68 0.47 8.61
CA PHE A 232 14.45 1.91 8.46
C PHE A 232 15.15 2.48 7.23
N ARG A 233 16.42 2.12 7.06
CA ARG A 233 17.24 2.61 5.97
C ARG A 233 16.69 2.14 4.64
N LYS A 234 16.26 0.87 4.53
CA LYS A 234 15.66 0.36 3.30
C LYS A 234 14.33 1.02 2.98
N VAL A 235 13.49 1.32 3.97
CA VAL A 235 12.24 2.07 3.75
C VAL A 235 12.52 3.48 3.23
N VAL A 236 13.52 4.18 3.76
CA VAL A 236 13.93 5.50 3.24
C VAL A 236 14.52 5.39 1.83
N VAL A 237 15.33 4.37 1.55
CA VAL A 237 15.85 4.10 0.20
C VAL A 237 14.70 3.84 -0.78
N ASP A 238 13.67 3.09 -0.38
CA ASP A 238 12.48 2.82 -1.19
C ASP A 238 11.66 4.09 -1.45
N LEU A 239 11.44 4.92 -0.42
CA LEU A 239 10.80 6.24 -0.54
C LEU A 239 11.50 7.11 -1.59
N ILE A 240 12.84 7.21 -1.54
CA ILE A 240 13.59 8.01 -2.51
C ILE A 240 13.56 7.34 -3.90
N ALA A 241 13.69 6.03 -3.98
CA ALA A 241 13.63 5.28 -5.23
C ALA A 241 12.28 5.42 -5.94
N ASN A 242 11.19 5.62 -5.19
CA ASN A 242 9.86 5.87 -5.71
C ASN A 242 9.81 7.11 -6.62
N PHE A 243 10.69 8.09 -6.44
CA PHE A 243 10.78 9.27 -7.32
C PHE A 243 11.21 8.94 -8.76
N PHE A 244 11.84 7.79 -9.01
CA PHE A 244 12.02 7.30 -10.39
C PHE A 244 10.68 6.96 -11.05
N LYS A 245 9.82 6.22 -10.33
CA LYS A 245 8.49 5.80 -10.78
C LYS A 245 7.56 7.00 -10.95
N GLU A 246 7.64 7.97 -10.05
CA GLU A 246 6.83 9.20 -10.13
C GLU A 246 7.41 10.23 -11.12
N GLY A 247 8.48 9.92 -11.86
CA GLY A 247 9.01 10.82 -12.90
C GLY A 247 9.67 12.10 -12.37
N ARG A 248 10.10 12.10 -11.10
CA ARG A 248 10.85 13.18 -10.43
C ARG A 248 12.29 12.77 -10.09
N SER A 249 12.92 12.00 -10.97
CA SER A 249 14.30 11.53 -10.78
C SER A 249 15.34 12.66 -10.66
N ASP A 250 14.99 13.86 -11.14
CA ASP A 250 15.75 15.10 -11.00
C ASP A 250 15.99 15.50 -9.53
N LEU A 251 15.09 15.12 -8.63
CA LEU A 251 15.17 15.46 -7.21
C LEU A 251 16.01 14.48 -6.38
N ILE A 252 16.28 13.29 -6.90
CA ILE A 252 16.94 12.21 -6.13
C ILE A 252 18.28 12.65 -5.51
N PRO A 253 19.18 13.40 -6.20
CA PRO A 253 20.40 13.86 -5.57
C PRO A 253 20.16 14.70 -4.31
N LYS A 254 19.20 15.64 -4.34
CA LYS A 254 18.83 16.47 -3.19
C LYS A 254 18.15 15.65 -2.08
N LEU A 255 17.31 14.68 -2.45
CA LEU A 255 16.63 13.79 -1.50
C LEU A 255 17.62 12.89 -0.76
N VAL A 256 18.68 12.44 -1.43
CA VAL A 256 19.77 11.69 -0.81
C VAL A 256 20.52 12.55 0.20
N GLU A 257 20.80 13.81 -0.13
CA GLU A 257 21.42 14.77 0.81
C GLU A 257 20.53 14.97 2.04
N LEU A 258 19.24 15.27 1.82
CA LEU A 258 18.23 15.43 2.88
C LEU A 258 18.14 14.20 3.78
N ALA A 259 18.07 12.99 3.21
CA ALA A 259 17.96 11.76 3.99
C ALA A 259 19.23 11.47 4.80
N ASN A 260 20.41 11.74 4.23
CA ASN A 260 21.68 11.56 4.94
C ASN A 260 21.84 12.57 6.09
N GLU A 261 21.41 13.82 5.89
CA GLU A 261 21.35 14.81 6.96
C GLU A 261 20.39 14.36 8.06
N PHE A 262 19.17 13.94 7.68
CA PHE A 262 18.17 13.39 8.60
C PHE A 262 18.71 12.22 9.42
N PHE A 263 19.37 11.26 8.78
CA PHE A 263 20.03 10.12 9.46
C PHE A 263 21.07 10.55 10.49
N SER A 264 21.77 11.65 10.23
CA SER A 264 22.83 12.14 11.13
C SER A 264 22.33 13.03 12.27
N VAL A 265 21.15 13.67 12.12
CA VAL A 265 20.66 14.71 13.04
C VAL A 265 19.39 14.31 13.78
N GLU A 266 18.42 13.69 13.10
CA GLU A 266 17.05 13.49 13.62
C GLU A 266 16.67 12.01 13.82
N ALA A 267 17.31 11.08 13.10
CA ALA A 267 16.92 9.68 13.14
C ALA A 267 17.12 9.03 14.53
N VAL A 268 16.12 8.25 14.95
CA VAL A 268 16.12 7.56 16.25
C VAL A 268 17.10 6.39 16.32
N ILE A 269 17.40 5.79 15.16
CA ILE A 269 18.38 4.71 15.05
C ILE A 269 19.76 5.34 14.88
N PRO A 270 20.72 5.07 15.78
CA PRO A 270 22.06 5.63 15.67
C PRO A 270 22.86 4.97 14.53
N ASP A 271 23.87 5.68 14.04
CA ASP A 271 24.89 5.18 13.12
C ASP A 271 24.33 4.55 11.81
N ILE A 272 23.22 5.07 11.30
CA ILE A 272 22.68 4.65 10.00
C ILE A 272 23.72 4.97 8.92
N THR A 273 24.10 3.96 8.14
CA THR A 273 25.03 4.16 7.03
C THR A 273 24.39 5.06 5.98
N PRO A 274 25.06 6.15 5.56
CA PRO A 274 24.54 7.01 4.50
C PRO A 274 24.24 6.23 3.20
N THR A 275 23.33 6.76 2.39
CA THR A 275 23.04 6.23 1.05
C THR A 275 23.57 7.18 -0.03
N ASN A 276 23.54 6.74 -1.29
CA ASN A 276 23.95 7.53 -2.44
C ASN A 276 23.07 7.24 -3.66
N TYR A 277 23.15 8.11 -4.67
CA TYR A 277 22.36 8.00 -5.89
C TYR A 277 22.46 6.63 -6.60
N GLU A 278 23.67 6.06 -6.69
CA GLU A 278 23.86 4.77 -7.38
C GLU A 278 23.21 3.62 -6.62
N GLU A 279 23.17 3.67 -5.29
CA GLU A 279 22.43 2.73 -4.46
C GLU A 279 20.92 2.85 -4.69
N ILE A 280 20.35 4.07 -4.65
CA ILE A 280 18.92 4.29 -4.93
C ILE A 280 18.54 3.75 -6.31
N LYS A 281 19.35 4.07 -7.32
CA LYS A 281 19.13 3.62 -8.70
C LYS A 281 19.24 2.10 -8.85
N LYS A 282 20.20 1.47 -8.17
CA LYS A 282 20.34 0.01 -8.16
C LYS A 282 19.12 -0.63 -7.52
N TYR A 283 18.71 -0.12 -6.36
CA TYR A 283 17.52 -0.58 -5.65
C TYR A 283 16.27 -0.48 -6.54
N TYR A 284 16.02 0.68 -7.16
CA TYR A 284 14.88 0.87 -8.07
C TYR A 284 14.84 -0.16 -9.20
N LYS A 285 16.00 -0.44 -9.83
CA LYS A 285 16.08 -1.43 -10.92
C LYS A 285 15.78 -2.84 -10.45
N GLU A 286 16.29 -3.22 -9.27
CA GLU A 286 16.04 -4.53 -8.68
C GLU A 286 14.57 -4.69 -8.31
N ASP A 287 14.01 -3.70 -7.62
CA ASP A 287 12.59 -3.68 -7.23
C ASP A 287 11.65 -3.72 -8.43
N ALA A 288 11.87 -2.84 -9.43
CA ALA A 288 11.13 -2.87 -10.68
C ALA A 288 11.22 -4.24 -11.37
N SER A 289 12.40 -4.89 -11.36
CA SER A 289 12.55 -6.23 -11.94
C SER A 289 11.71 -7.28 -11.23
N ILE A 290 11.70 -7.27 -9.89
CA ILE A 290 10.88 -8.17 -9.05
C ILE A 290 9.40 -7.98 -9.36
N TRP A 291 8.90 -6.74 -9.35
CA TRP A 291 7.48 -6.49 -9.62
C TRP A 291 7.10 -6.76 -11.08
N SER A 292 8.04 -6.64 -12.03
CA SER A 292 7.81 -7.04 -13.43
C SER A 292 7.56 -8.53 -13.53
N LEU A 293 8.44 -9.31 -12.90
CA LEU A 293 8.33 -10.76 -12.84
C LEU A 293 7.00 -11.17 -12.19
N TYR A 294 6.67 -10.58 -11.04
CA TYR A 294 5.43 -10.88 -10.32
C TYR A 294 4.18 -10.58 -11.17
N LEU A 295 4.12 -9.41 -11.82
CA LEU A 295 3.01 -9.08 -12.73
C LEU A 295 2.92 -10.03 -13.93
N ASN A 296 4.05 -10.46 -14.49
CA ASN A 296 4.06 -11.43 -15.58
C ASN A 296 3.52 -12.80 -15.12
N LEU A 297 3.87 -13.25 -13.91
CA LEU A 297 3.32 -14.46 -13.32
C LEU A 297 1.80 -14.36 -13.12
N ARG A 298 1.30 -13.20 -12.67
CA ARG A 298 -0.16 -12.92 -12.58
C ARG A 298 -0.85 -13.01 -13.94
N LYS A 299 -0.26 -12.43 -14.99
CA LYS A 299 -0.78 -12.50 -16.37
C LYS A 299 -0.83 -13.94 -16.88
N ILE A 300 0.22 -14.73 -16.64
CA ILE A 300 0.26 -16.16 -16.98
C ILE A 300 -0.82 -16.92 -16.21
N HIS A 301 -0.98 -16.66 -14.90
CA HIS A 301 -2.01 -17.31 -14.10
C HIS A 301 -3.41 -17.01 -14.64
N ARG A 302 -3.70 -15.74 -14.96
CA ARG A 302 -4.97 -15.34 -15.59
C ARG A 302 -5.20 -16.07 -16.90
N PHE A 303 -4.18 -16.19 -17.76
CA PHE A 303 -4.29 -16.91 -19.02
C PHE A 303 -4.61 -18.40 -18.79
N ILE A 304 -3.90 -19.07 -17.89
CA ILE A 304 -4.15 -20.48 -17.55
C ILE A 304 -5.58 -20.66 -17.02
N ARG A 305 -6.00 -19.84 -16.05
CA ARG A 305 -7.34 -19.92 -15.46
C ARG A 305 -8.43 -19.67 -16.49
N THR A 306 -8.33 -18.60 -17.27
CA THR A 306 -9.43 -18.16 -18.16
C THR A 306 -9.44 -18.84 -19.53
N LYS A 307 -8.28 -19.13 -20.13
CA LYS A 307 -8.17 -19.67 -21.50
C LYS A 307 -7.98 -21.19 -21.55
N ILE A 308 -7.21 -21.75 -20.61
CA ILE A 308 -6.96 -23.20 -20.56
C ILE A 308 -8.02 -23.90 -19.73
N LEU A 309 -8.22 -23.46 -18.48
CA LEU A 309 -9.14 -24.11 -17.54
C LEU A 309 -10.58 -23.60 -17.64
N ARG A 310 -10.80 -22.47 -18.34
CA ARG A 310 -12.11 -21.79 -18.47
C ARG A 310 -12.78 -21.53 -17.11
N LYS A 311 -11.98 -21.17 -16.11
CA LYS A 311 -12.40 -20.81 -14.76
C LYS A 311 -12.32 -19.30 -14.55
N TYR A 312 -13.13 -18.80 -13.61
CA TYR A 312 -13.06 -17.43 -13.12
C TYR A 312 -11.67 -17.11 -12.55
N TYR A 313 -11.22 -15.86 -12.70
CA TYR A 313 -9.95 -15.38 -12.16
C TYR A 313 -10.24 -14.14 -11.32
N GLU A 314 -10.10 -14.23 -9.99
CA GLU A 314 -10.64 -13.19 -9.12
C GLU A 314 -9.89 -11.84 -9.18
N PHE A 315 -8.65 -11.84 -9.67
CA PHE A 315 -7.79 -10.67 -9.58
C PHE A 315 -7.92 -9.74 -10.79
N VAL A 316 -8.09 -8.46 -10.52
CA VAL A 316 -7.93 -7.42 -11.52
C VAL A 316 -6.43 -7.19 -11.71
N LEU A 317 -5.99 -7.05 -12.96
CA LEU A 317 -4.60 -6.74 -13.29
C LEU A 317 -4.51 -5.30 -13.81
N PRO A 318 -3.46 -4.55 -13.45
CA PRO A 318 -3.23 -3.23 -14.02
C PRO A 318 -3.05 -3.33 -15.55
N GLY A 319 -3.34 -2.22 -16.22
CA GLY A 319 -3.10 -2.04 -17.64
C GLY A 319 -1.61 -1.97 -17.99
N LYS A 320 -1.27 -1.17 -19.01
CA LYS A 320 0.14 -0.88 -19.31
C LYS A 320 0.71 0.02 -18.21
N ILE A 321 1.84 -0.38 -17.63
CA ILE A 321 2.57 0.41 -16.63
C ILE A 321 3.75 1.06 -17.35
N GLU A 322 3.89 2.38 -17.24
CA GLU A 322 5.10 3.10 -17.62
C GLU A 322 6.07 3.05 -16.43
N ARG A 323 7.32 2.64 -16.65
CA ARG A 323 8.33 2.43 -15.61
C ARG A 323 9.65 3.07 -16.01
#